data_AF-A0A1C6ESQ9-F1
#
_entry.id   AF-A0A1C6ESQ9-F1
#
_cell.length_a   1.000
_cell.length_b   1.000
_cell.length_c   1.000
_cell.angle_alpha   90.00
_cell.angle_beta   90.00
_cell.angle_gamma   90.00
#
_symmetry.space_group_name_H-M   'P 1'
#
loop_
_entity.id
_entity.type
_entity.pdbx_description
1 polymer ?
#
loop_
_entity_poly.entity_id
_entity_poly.type
_entity_poly.pdbx_seq_one_letter_code
_entity_poly.pdbx_strand_id
1 'polypeptide(L)'
;MNEHLGCTCADTHWDGRATVPEYCSNNFIPTGWELEYESLSQETPGKAVLYLTGRCLHCGGRAAKIGVLIPGNLTGDALLERIYRQMEHYRPFDTGFQSGAYRSNLSMRASWYMAQDDLTLGEKNARFLTLFHKEDWAAVEEWIDRNRAEEPYTEPRRDRKSTLLHAALERARASGDLKEIEPILDYYLPSKEEPLNPEEDTYLTDYSFSAVPSMDFGCEGIYVDLSLVGCFDDSGKKRCSIGTFKTLRSDAEASRLMGQLCGVLMYHTTQHVNENLHRYTPARELYAEQLRKAARTSGDRPQSGETEEGGA
;
A
#
# COMPACT_ATOMS: atom_id res chain seq x y z
N MET A 1 -4.85 2.32 -27.85
CA MET A 1 -4.03 1.63 -26.85
C MET A 1 -3.69 0.27 -27.42
N ASN A 2 -2.41 0.01 -27.71
CA ASN A 2 -1.95 -1.30 -28.16
C ASN A 2 -1.52 -2.08 -26.92
N GLU A 3 -2.46 -2.78 -26.30
CA GLU A 3 -2.17 -3.67 -25.17
C GLU A 3 -1.71 -5.02 -25.74
N HIS A 4 -0.52 -5.47 -25.37
CA HIS A 4 -0.06 -6.83 -25.66
C HIS A 4 -0.66 -7.76 -24.59
N LEU A 5 -1.88 -8.23 -24.85
CA LEU A 5 -2.60 -9.17 -23.99
C LEU A 5 -2.27 -10.61 -24.40
N GLY A 6 -1.96 -11.48 -23.43
CA GLY A 6 -2.00 -12.92 -23.71
C GLY A 6 -1.61 -13.83 -22.56
N CYS A 7 -2.59 -14.54 -22.00
CA CYS A 7 -2.35 -15.94 -21.64
C CYS A 7 -2.48 -16.77 -22.91
N THR A 8 -1.52 -17.63 -23.24
CA THR A 8 -1.62 -18.62 -24.34
C THR A 8 -2.89 -19.50 -24.29
N CYS A 9 -3.53 -19.58 -23.11
CA CYS A 9 -4.79 -20.27 -22.89
C CYS A 9 -6.04 -19.51 -23.38
N ALA A 10 -5.93 -18.18 -23.54
CA ALA A 10 -6.99 -17.31 -24.01
C ALA A 10 -7.29 -17.48 -25.51
N ASP A 11 -6.41 -18.16 -26.27
CA ASP A 11 -6.65 -18.49 -27.68
C ASP A 11 -7.14 -19.94 -27.88
N THR A 12 -6.92 -20.81 -26.89
CA THR A 12 -7.16 -22.26 -27.00
C THR A 12 -8.43 -22.75 -26.31
N HIS A 13 -8.91 -22.05 -25.28
CA HIS A 13 -10.17 -22.37 -24.58
C HIS A 13 -11.23 -21.27 -24.71
N TRP A 14 -10.99 -20.33 -25.63
CA TRP A 14 -11.90 -19.27 -26.00
C TRP A 14 -13.10 -19.83 -26.75
N ASP A 15 -14.27 -19.82 -26.12
CA ASP A 15 -15.53 -20.17 -26.79
C ASP A 15 -16.08 -19.02 -27.65
N GLY A 16 -15.34 -17.90 -27.76
CA GLY A 16 -15.72 -16.73 -28.56
C GLY A 16 -16.74 -15.81 -27.91
N ARG A 17 -17.14 -16.02 -26.65
CA ARG A 17 -18.25 -15.27 -26.02
C ARG A 17 -17.85 -14.04 -25.21
N ALA A 18 -16.70 -14.05 -24.55
CA ALA A 18 -16.18 -12.89 -23.81
C ALA A 18 -15.29 -12.01 -24.72
N THR A 19 -14.66 -10.93 -24.22
CA THR A 19 -13.51 -10.27 -24.88
C THR A 19 -12.18 -10.58 -24.15
N VAL A 20 -11.01 -10.55 -24.82
CA VAL A 20 -9.71 -10.86 -24.16
C VAL A 20 -9.49 -10.05 -22.86
N PRO A 21 -9.85 -8.75 -22.79
CA PRO A 21 -9.84 -8.00 -21.53
C PRO A 21 -10.77 -8.56 -20.45
N GLU A 22 -11.98 -9.00 -20.81
CA GLU A 22 -12.93 -9.63 -19.89
C GLU A 22 -12.41 -10.99 -19.37
N TYR A 23 -11.76 -11.77 -20.25
CA TYR A 23 -11.09 -13.01 -19.84
C TYR A 23 -10.01 -12.74 -18.79
N CYS A 24 -9.14 -11.77 -19.05
CA CYS A 24 -8.05 -11.42 -18.14
C CYS A 24 -8.60 -10.86 -16.83
N SER A 25 -9.66 -10.02 -16.89
CA SER A 25 -10.34 -9.52 -15.71
C SER A 25 -10.83 -10.62 -14.78
N ASN A 26 -11.29 -11.75 -15.32
CA ASN A 26 -11.81 -12.85 -14.52
C ASN A 26 -10.78 -13.93 -14.16
N ASN A 27 -9.58 -13.93 -14.75
CA ASN A 27 -8.64 -15.06 -14.60
C ASN A 27 -7.19 -14.68 -14.32
N PHE A 28 -6.77 -13.43 -14.52
CA PHE A 28 -5.38 -13.01 -14.35
C PHE A 28 -5.09 -12.60 -12.91
N ILE A 29 -4.10 -13.26 -12.29
CA ILE A 29 -3.52 -12.91 -10.99
C ILE A 29 -2.08 -12.44 -11.20
N PRO A 30 -1.74 -11.17 -10.90
CA PRO A 30 -0.40 -10.66 -11.05
C PRO A 30 0.58 -11.31 -10.07
N THR A 31 1.84 -11.40 -10.48
CA THR A 31 2.93 -11.98 -9.69
C THR A 31 4.20 -11.12 -9.73
N GLY A 32 4.37 -10.27 -10.73
CA GLY A 32 5.61 -9.50 -10.89
C GLY A 32 5.54 -8.47 -12.02
N TRP A 33 6.71 -7.90 -12.31
CA TRP A 33 6.92 -6.97 -13.42
C TRP A 33 8.08 -7.49 -14.28
N GLU A 34 8.05 -7.17 -15.56
CA GLU A 34 9.14 -7.40 -16.51
C GLU A 34 9.18 -6.24 -17.50
N LEU A 35 10.36 -5.84 -17.92
CA LEU A 35 10.55 -4.77 -18.89
C LEU A 35 11.29 -5.33 -20.10
N GLU A 36 10.70 -5.17 -21.28
CA GLU A 36 11.39 -5.37 -22.55
C GLU A 36 11.79 -3.99 -23.08
N TYR A 37 13.07 -3.75 -23.32
CA TYR A 37 13.57 -2.50 -23.86
C TYR A 37 14.80 -2.72 -24.74
N GLU A 38 14.99 -1.86 -25.74
CA GLU A 38 16.12 -1.96 -26.68
C GLU A 38 17.37 -1.22 -26.19
N SER A 39 17.20 -0.06 -25.56
CA SER A 39 18.30 0.81 -25.11
C SER A 39 17.81 1.86 -24.11
N LEU A 40 18.67 2.23 -23.15
CA LEU A 40 18.48 3.41 -22.29
C LEU A 40 19.25 4.65 -22.80
N SER A 41 19.84 4.58 -23.98
CA SER A 41 20.67 5.66 -24.54
C SER A 41 19.92 7.00 -24.60
N GLN A 42 20.64 8.08 -24.34
CA GLN A 42 20.13 9.44 -24.50
C GLN A 42 19.91 9.83 -25.98
N GLU A 43 20.58 9.16 -26.91
CA GLU A 43 20.73 9.60 -28.30
C GLU A 43 19.65 9.04 -29.25
N THR A 44 19.18 7.81 -29.01
CA THR A 44 18.20 7.15 -29.87
C THR A 44 17.03 6.59 -29.06
N PRO A 45 15.77 6.95 -29.39
CA PRO A 45 14.61 6.35 -28.78
C PRO A 45 14.53 4.85 -29.10
N GLY A 46 14.53 4.01 -28.07
CA GLY A 46 14.26 2.59 -28.18
C GLY A 46 12.79 2.28 -27.94
N LYS A 47 12.32 1.12 -28.43
CA LYS A 47 11.03 0.59 -27.98
C LYS A 47 11.16 0.05 -26.57
N ALA A 48 10.16 0.33 -25.73
CA ALA A 48 10.04 -0.26 -24.41
C ALA A 48 8.59 -0.68 -24.14
N VAL A 49 8.42 -1.87 -23.58
CA VAL A 49 7.13 -2.42 -23.14
C VAL A 49 7.27 -2.91 -21.71
N LEU A 50 6.44 -2.36 -20.82
CA LEU A 50 6.37 -2.83 -19.44
C LEU A 50 5.28 -3.89 -19.34
N TYR A 51 5.63 -5.06 -18.83
CA TYR A 51 4.72 -6.18 -18.65
C TYR A 51 4.40 -6.38 -17.16
N LEU A 52 3.10 -6.41 -16.86
CA LEU A 52 2.60 -7.02 -15.64
C LEU A 52 2.59 -8.54 -15.87
N THR A 53 3.43 -9.26 -15.13
CA THR A 53 3.50 -10.73 -15.23
C THR A 53 2.56 -11.34 -14.21
N GLY A 54 2.04 -12.53 -14.52
CA GLY A 54 1.05 -13.20 -13.68
C GLY A 54 0.78 -14.63 -14.10
N ARG A 55 -0.23 -15.19 -13.46
CA ARG A 55 -0.74 -16.54 -13.70
C ARG A 55 -2.22 -16.49 -14.05
N CYS A 56 -2.66 -17.40 -14.91
CA CYS A 56 -4.07 -17.57 -15.21
C CYS A 56 -4.69 -18.66 -14.32
N LEU A 57 -5.80 -18.33 -13.65
CA LEU A 57 -6.56 -19.27 -12.80
C LEU A 57 -7.21 -20.38 -13.62
N HIS A 58 -7.67 -20.09 -14.83
CA HIS A 58 -8.36 -21.06 -15.66
C HIS A 58 -7.45 -22.21 -16.14
N CYS A 59 -6.23 -21.90 -16.57
CA CYS A 59 -5.31 -22.90 -17.12
C CYS A 59 -4.31 -23.46 -16.09
N GLY A 60 -4.43 -23.08 -14.82
CA GLY A 60 -3.56 -23.58 -13.75
C GLY A 60 -2.14 -23.02 -13.75
N GLY A 61 -1.93 -21.82 -14.29
CA GLY A 61 -0.72 -21.04 -14.03
C GLY A 61 0.38 -21.05 -15.10
N ARG A 62 0.05 -21.16 -16.39
CA ARG A 62 0.99 -20.70 -17.44
C ARG A 62 1.24 -19.21 -17.26
N ALA A 63 2.50 -18.80 -17.44
CA ALA A 63 2.91 -17.39 -17.36
C ALA A 63 2.08 -16.56 -18.35
N ALA A 64 1.33 -15.60 -17.82
CA ALA A 64 0.59 -14.61 -18.58
C ALA A 64 1.29 -13.27 -18.42
N LYS A 65 1.34 -12.48 -19.49
CA LYS A 65 1.89 -11.13 -19.48
C LYS A 65 0.86 -10.16 -20.04
N ILE A 66 0.78 -8.98 -19.42
CA ILE A 66 -0.09 -7.90 -19.85
C ILE A 66 0.77 -6.66 -20.02
N GLY A 67 1.01 -6.31 -21.29
CA GLY A 67 1.96 -5.28 -21.68
C GLY A 67 1.31 -3.93 -21.91
N VAL A 68 1.98 -2.88 -21.42
CA VAL A 68 1.71 -1.49 -21.78
C VAL A 68 2.91 -0.91 -22.52
N LEU A 69 2.64 -0.38 -23.71
CA LEU A 69 3.66 0.26 -24.54
C LEU A 69 4.08 1.59 -23.91
N ILE A 70 5.39 1.78 -23.75
CA ILE A 70 5.97 3.06 -23.37
C ILE A 70 6.13 3.91 -24.64
N PRO A 71 5.77 5.21 -24.63
CA PRO A 71 5.90 6.07 -25.81
C PRO A 71 7.35 6.06 -26.34
N GLY A 72 7.51 5.62 -27.59
CA GLY A 72 8.81 5.41 -28.23
C GLY A 72 9.56 6.69 -28.61
N ASN A 73 9.15 7.85 -28.11
CA ASN A 73 9.83 9.13 -28.27
C ASN A 73 10.56 9.59 -27.00
N LEU A 74 10.54 8.78 -25.94
CA LEU A 74 11.18 9.08 -24.66
C LEU A 74 12.58 8.46 -24.62
N THR A 75 13.54 9.19 -24.05
CA THR A 75 14.92 8.75 -23.81
C THR A 75 15.37 9.18 -22.41
N GLY A 76 16.46 8.58 -21.91
CA GLY A 76 17.11 8.97 -20.66
C GLY A 76 16.17 9.09 -19.47
N ASP A 77 16.29 10.19 -18.72
CA ASP A 77 15.51 10.48 -17.50
C ASP A 77 13.99 10.45 -17.75
N ALA A 78 13.52 10.90 -18.92
CA ALA A 78 12.10 10.92 -19.26
C ALA A 78 11.53 9.52 -19.50
N LEU A 79 12.34 8.61 -20.05
CA LEU A 79 11.98 7.21 -20.21
C LEU A 79 11.90 6.52 -18.84
N LEU A 80 12.91 6.70 -17.99
CA LEU A 80 12.95 6.13 -16.65
C LEU A 80 11.77 6.61 -15.78
N GLU A 81 11.50 7.91 -15.77
CA GLU A 81 10.36 8.49 -15.06
C GLU A 81 9.03 7.90 -15.56
N ARG A 82 8.89 7.69 -16.87
CA ARG A 82 7.68 7.11 -17.45
C ARG A 82 7.49 5.65 -17.03
N ILE A 83 8.54 4.83 -17.06
CA ILE A 83 8.48 3.43 -16.64
C ILE A 83 8.16 3.35 -15.14
N TYR A 84 8.83 4.17 -14.32
CA TYR A 84 8.62 4.21 -12.86
C TYR A 84 7.16 4.53 -12.53
N ARG A 85 6.61 5.61 -13.10
CA ARG A 85 5.20 5.97 -12.92
C ARG A 85 4.25 4.87 -13.40
N GLN A 86 4.57 4.21 -14.51
CA GLN A 86 3.73 3.14 -15.03
C GLN A 86 3.73 1.93 -14.08
N MET A 87 4.87 1.55 -13.51
CA MET A 87 4.96 0.50 -12.50
C MET A 87 4.11 0.84 -11.26
N GLU A 88 4.14 2.11 -10.82
CA GLU A 88 3.36 2.58 -9.67
C GLU A 88 1.84 2.54 -9.92
N HIS A 89 1.36 2.90 -11.10
CA HIS A 89 -0.07 3.16 -11.32
C HIS A 89 -0.78 2.13 -12.20
N TYR A 90 -0.04 1.27 -12.91
CA TYR A 90 -0.67 0.30 -13.81
C TYR A 90 -1.30 -0.84 -13.02
N ARG A 91 -2.63 -0.78 -12.89
CA ARG A 91 -3.49 -1.69 -12.13
C ARG A 91 -4.69 -2.10 -13.00
N PRO A 92 -4.47 -2.88 -14.08
CA PRO A 92 -5.54 -3.20 -15.01
C PRO A 92 -6.63 -4.05 -14.34
N PHE A 93 -7.85 -3.97 -14.92
CA PHE A 93 -9.07 -4.73 -14.57
C PHE A 93 -9.76 -4.41 -13.25
N ASP A 94 -9.09 -3.76 -12.31
CA ASP A 94 -9.67 -3.39 -11.02
C ASP A 94 -9.83 -1.88 -10.91
N THR A 95 -10.84 -1.45 -10.16
CA THR A 95 -11.07 -0.03 -9.89
C THR A 95 -10.47 0.31 -8.54
N GLY A 96 -9.35 1.04 -8.55
CA GLY A 96 -8.76 1.63 -7.35
C GLY A 96 -9.55 2.85 -6.87
N PHE A 97 -9.65 3.01 -5.55
CA PHE A 97 -10.25 4.18 -4.90
C PHE A 97 -9.18 5.04 -4.23
N GLN A 98 -9.47 6.32 -3.99
CA GLN A 98 -8.58 7.21 -3.23
C GLN A 98 -8.29 6.71 -1.81
N SER A 99 -9.18 5.86 -1.27
CA SER A 99 -9.00 5.20 0.03
C SER A 99 -7.94 4.09 0.02
N GLY A 100 -7.32 3.80 -1.13
CA GLY A 100 -6.35 2.71 -1.31
C GLY A 100 -6.97 1.33 -1.46
N ALA A 101 -8.29 1.23 -1.41
CA ALA A 101 -9.03 0.00 -1.66
C ALA A 101 -9.25 -0.26 -3.15
N TYR A 102 -9.51 -1.51 -3.49
CA TYR A 102 -9.80 -1.93 -4.86
C TYR A 102 -11.12 -2.68 -4.94
N ARG A 103 -11.95 -2.32 -5.93
CA ARG A 103 -13.03 -3.18 -6.39
C ARG A 103 -12.48 -4.15 -7.41
N SER A 104 -12.60 -5.44 -7.11
CA SER A 104 -12.11 -6.52 -7.96
C SER A 104 -13.03 -7.73 -7.97
N ASN A 105 -13.11 -8.41 -9.11
CA ASN A 105 -13.71 -9.74 -9.21
C ASN A 105 -12.83 -10.84 -8.60
N LEU A 106 -11.54 -10.55 -8.36
CA LEU A 106 -10.55 -11.48 -7.84
C LEU A 106 -9.83 -10.85 -6.64
N SER A 107 -10.25 -11.22 -5.42
CA SER A 107 -9.67 -10.68 -4.17
C SER A 107 -8.14 -10.79 -4.14
N MET A 108 -7.57 -11.91 -4.61
CA MET A 108 -6.12 -12.11 -4.68
C MET A 108 -5.40 -11.08 -5.56
N ARG A 109 -6.03 -10.59 -6.64
CA ARG A 109 -5.45 -9.56 -7.50
C ARG A 109 -5.46 -8.22 -6.81
N ALA A 110 -6.59 -7.84 -6.21
CA ALA A 110 -6.70 -6.63 -5.41
C ALA A 110 -5.69 -6.61 -4.25
N SER A 111 -5.54 -7.72 -3.51
CA SER A 111 -4.54 -7.84 -2.45
C SER A 111 -3.12 -7.64 -2.98
N TRP A 112 -2.79 -8.18 -4.15
CA TRP A 112 -1.47 -7.98 -4.75
C TRP A 112 -1.26 -6.51 -5.14
N TYR A 113 -2.27 -5.85 -5.73
CA TYR A 113 -2.22 -4.43 -6.07
C TYR A 113 -2.03 -3.54 -4.84
N MET A 114 -2.80 -3.78 -3.78
CA MET A 114 -2.65 -3.10 -2.50
C MET A 114 -1.23 -3.27 -1.94
N ALA A 115 -0.69 -4.50 -1.98
CA ALA A 115 0.68 -4.76 -1.54
C ALA A 115 1.74 -4.03 -2.38
N GLN A 116 1.46 -3.72 -3.66
CA GLN A 116 2.34 -2.88 -4.47
C GLN A 116 2.30 -1.41 -4.05
N ASP A 117 1.10 -0.91 -3.76
CA ASP A 117 0.90 0.49 -3.37
C ASP A 117 1.57 0.78 -2.01
N ASP A 118 1.55 -0.20 -1.12
CA ASP A 118 2.08 -0.14 0.25
C ASP A 118 3.60 -0.29 0.36
N LEU A 119 4.29 -0.65 -0.74
CA LEU A 119 5.76 -0.76 -0.74
C LEU A 119 6.39 0.58 -0.28
N THR A 120 7.41 0.48 0.57
CA THR A 120 8.28 1.63 0.91
C THR A 120 8.98 2.15 -0.35
N LEU A 121 9.39 3.42 -0.35
CA LEU A 121 10.23 3.96 -1.43
C LEU A 121 11.47 3.09 -1.72
N GLY A 122 12.14 2.58 -0.69
CA GLY A 122 13.29 1.69 -0.84
C GLY A 122 12.93 0.38 -1.56
N GLU A 123 11.81 -0.25 -1.19
CA GLU A 123 11.34 -1.47 -1.86
C GLU A 123 10.89 -1.20 -3.31
N LYS A 124 10.24 -0.06 -3.56
CA LYS A 124 9.85 0.39 -4.91
C LYS A 124 11.09 0.60 -5.78
N ASN A 125 12.09 1.31 -5.27
CA ASN A 125 13.35 1.58 -5.97
C ASN A 125 14.12 0.28 -6.25
N ALA A 126 14.22 -0.62 -5.27
CA ALA A 126 14.86 -1.91 -5.45
C ALA A 126 14.15 -2.74 -6.54
N ARG A 127 12.81 -2.77 -6.52
CA ARG A 127 12.04 -3.47 -7.54
C ARG A 127 12.18 -2.84 -8.92
N PHE A 128 12.17 -1.51 -9.01
CA PHE A 128 12.40 -0.79 -10.25
C PHE A 128 13.76 -1.14 -10.87
N LEU A 129 14.82 -1.16 -10.06
CA LEU A 129 16.16 -1.53 -10.51
C LEU A 129 16.20 -2.95 -11.12
N THR A 130 15.49 -3.91 -10.53
CA THR A 130 15.45 -5.29 -11.04
C THR A 130 14.78 -5.46 -12.41
N LEU A 131 14.11 -4.42 -12.94
CA LEU A 131 13.53 -4.44 -14.28
C LEU A 131 14.59 -4.36 -15.38
N PHE A 132 15.77 -3.81 -15.08
CA PHE A 132 16.78 -3.48 -16.07
C PHE A 132 17.90 -4.53 -16.13
N HIS A 133 18.55 -4.63 -17.29
CA HIS A 133 19.77 -5.40 -17.47
C HIS A 133 20.87 -4.89 -16.54
N LYS A 134 21.74 -5.79 -16.08
CA LYS A 134 22.77 -5.46 -15.07
C LYS A 134 23.75 -4.41 -15.57
N GLU A 135 24.01 -4.39 -16.88
CA GLU A 135 24.87 -3.38 -17.51
C GLU A 135 24.33 -1.94 -17.34
N ASP A 136 23.01 -1.79 -17.19
CA ASP A 136 22.32 -0.51 -17.08
C ASP A 136 22.09 -0.05 -15.63
N TRP A 137 22.36 -0.90 -14.63
CA TRP A 137 22.03 -0.62 -13.23
C TRP A 137 22.65 0.67 -12.71
N ALA A 138 23.90 0.97 -13.06
CA ALA A 138 24.57 2.18 -12.59
C ALA A 138 23.85 3.47 -13.02
N ALA A 139 23.34 3.52 -14.26
CA ALA A 139 22.60 4.67 -14.77
C ALA A 139 21.22 4.80 -14.10
N VAL A 140 20.57 3.66 -13.81
CA VAL A 140 19.27 3.63 -13.13
C VAL A 140 19.41 4.03 -11.66
N GLU A 141 20.44 3.55 -10.96
CA GLU A 141 20.75 3.92 -9.58
C GLU A 141 21.05 5.42 -9.47
N GLU A 142 21.87 5.98 -10.37
CA GLU A 142 22.13 7.42 -10.40
C GLU A 142 20.83 8.22 -10.62
N TRP A 143 19.92 7.72 -11.47
CA TRP A 143 18.62 8.35 -11.65
C TRP A 143 17.74 8.26 -10.41
N ILE A 144 17.70 7.11 -9.73
CA ILE A 144 16.98 6.90 -8.46
C ILE A 144 17.50 7.87 -7.40
N ASP A 145 18.81 7.98 -7.22
CA ASP A 145 19.41 8.85 -6.21
C ASP A 145 19.12 10.33 -6.47
N ARG A 146 19.05 10.74 -7.74
CA ARG A 146 18.69 12.12 -8.10
C ARG A 146 17.21 12.44 -7.96
N ASN A 147 16.32 11.50 -8.26
CA ASN A 147 14.89 11.78 -8.46
C ASN A 147 13.96 11.14 -7.41
N ARG A 148 14.45 10.12 -6.68
CA ARG A 148 13.66 9.23 -5.80
C ARG A 148 14.40 8.92 -4.49
N ALA A 149 15.15 9.89 -3.98
CA ALA A 149 15.89 9.77 -2.71
C ALA A 149 15.00 9.85 -1.46
N GLU A 150 13.93 10.65 -1.50
CA GLU A 150 13.08 10.90 -0.34
C GLU A 150 11.59 10.85 -0.71
N GLU A 151 10.76 10.37 0.21
CA GLU A 151 9.30 10.40 0.05
C GLU A 151 8.78 11.83 0.22
N PRO A 152 7.80 12.27 -0.59
CA PRO A 152 7.17 13.56 -0.40
C PRO A 152 6.55 13.66 1.00
N TYR A 153 6.88 14.73 1.75
CA TYR A 153 6.36 14.94 3.10
C TYR A 153 4.83 14.91 3.20
N THR A 154 4.14 15.34 2.15
CA THR A 154 2.67 15.44 2.06
C THR A 154 1.98 14.13 1.66
N GLU A 155 2.76 13.13 1.27
CA GLU A 155 2.28 11.82 0.84
C GLU A 155 2.92 10.72 1.68
N PRO A 156 2.72 10.73 3.02
CA PRO A 156 3.29 9.71 3.87
C PRO A 156 2.70 8.35 3.52
N ARG A 157 3.51 7.30 3.73
CA ARG A 157 3.00 5.94 3.77
C ARG A 157 1.91 5.83 4.84
N ARG A 158 0.68 5.58 4.40
CA ARG A 158 -0.49 5.39 5.25
C ARG A 158 -0.55 3.94 5.72
N ASP A 159 -0.95 3.74 6.98
CA ASP A 159 -1.30 2.42 7.46
C ASP A 159 -2.73 2.08 7.00
N ARG A 160 -2.96 0.83 6.60
CA ARG A 160 -4.32 0.29 6.46
C ARG A 160 -4.88 -0.09 7.82
N LYS A 161 -6.18 -0.36 7.88
CA LYS A 161 -6.84 -0.88 9.11
C LYS A 161 -6.19 -2.17 9.59
N SER A 162 -5.97 -3.11 8.67
CA SER A 162 -5.27 -4.37 8.97
C SER A 162 -3.83 -4.12 9.44
N THR A 163 -3.11 -3.18 8.80
CA THR A 163 -1.74 -2.81 9.19
C THR A 163 -1.69 -2.27 10.61
N LEU A 164 -2.61 -1.38 10.99
CA LEU A 164 -2.71 -0.85 12.35
C LEU A 164 -2.97 -1.98 13.37
N LEU A 165 -3.93 -2.87 13.08
CA LEU A 165 -4.21 -4.01 13.95
C LEU A 165 -2.96 -4.86 14.16
N HIS A 166 -2.30 -5.27 13.07
CA HIS A 166 -1.12 -6.10 13.13
C HIS A 166 0.03 -5.41 13.87
N ALA A 167 0.27 -4.12 13.63
CA ALA A 167 1.30 -3.38 14.33
C ALA A 167 1.04 -3.30 15.85
N ALA A 168 -0.22 -3.07 16.26
CA ALA A 168 -0.59 -3.07 17.67
C ALA A 168 -0.39 -4.46 18.32
N LEU A 169 -0.73 -5.54 17.61
CA LEU A 169 -0.51 -6.91 18.08
C LEU A 169 0.97 -7.27 18.18
N GLU A 170 1.77 -6.97 17.17
CA GLU A 170 3.22 -7.20 17.21
C GLU A 170 3.88 -6.44 18.35
N ARG A 171 3.47 -5.19 18.58
CA ARG A 171 3.95 -4.40 19.73
C ARG A 171 3.60 -5.06 21.06
N ALA A 172 2.36 -5.54 21.21
CA ALA A 172 1.90 -6.22 22.41
C ALA A 172 2.56 -7.61 22.62
N ARG A 173 2.92 -8.30 21.53
CA ARG A 173 3.74 -9.53 21.59
C ARG A 173 5.14 -9.21 22.09
N ALA A 174 5.76 -8.17 21.53
CA ALA A 174 7.12 -7.76 21.88
C ALA A 174 7.23 -7.31 23.35
N SER A 175 6.18 -6.70 23.93
CA SER A 175 6.13 -6.37 25.37
C SER A 175 5.79 -7.56 26.27
N GLY A 176 5.35 -8.69 25.70
CA GLY A 176 4.92 -9.88 26.43
C GLY A 176 3.49 -9.79 26.99
N ASP A 177 2.74 -8.72 26.69
CA ASP A 177 1.40 -8.49 27.22
C ASP A 177 0.36 -9.48 26.69
N LEU A 178 0.66 -10.12 25.55
CA LEU A 178 -0.19 -11.13 24.93
C LEU A 178 0.11 -12.57 25.36
N LYS A 179 1.17 -12.78 26.17
CA LYS A 179 1.69 -14.13 26.48
C LYS A 179 0.66 -15.07 27.13
N GLU A 180 -0.20 -14.55 28.00
CA GLU A 180 -1.25 -15.34 28.66
C GLU A 180 -2.57 -15.36 27.86
N ILE A 181 -2.74 -14.44 26.90
CA ILE A 181 -3.97 -14.24 26.15
C ILE A 181 -3.98 -15.08 24.87
N GLU A 182 -2.89 -15.07 24.10
CA GLU A 182 -2.81 -15.81 22.83
C GLU A 182 -3.11 -17.31 22.96
N PRO A 183 -2.65 -18.03 24.01
CA PRO A 183 -2.96 -19.44 24.16
C PRO A 183 -4.45 -19.77 24.31
N ILE A 184 -5.28 -18.79 24.66
CA ILE A 184 -6.73 -18.98 24.81
C ILE A 184 -7.53 -18.51 23.59
N LEU A 185 -6.90 -17.81 22.64
CA LEU A 185 -7.59 -17.34 21.43
C LEU A 185 -7.73 -18.49 20.43
N ASP A 186 -8.95 -18.75 20.00
CA ASP A 186 -9.22 -19.69 18.90
C ASP A 186 -8.91 -19.05 17.55
N TYR A 187 -9.25 -17.76 17.40
CA TYR A 187 -8.88 -16.97 16.23
C TYR A 187 -8.90 -15.46 16.54
N TYR A 188 -8.23 -14.71 15.68
CA TYR A 188 -8.48 -13.28 15.51
C TYR A 188 -8.43 -12.93 14.02
N LEU A 189 -9.34 -12.04 13.60
CA LEU A 189 -9.50 -11.65 12.20
C LEU A 189 -9.49 -10.11 12.08
N PRO A 190 -8.87 -9.52 11.05
CA PRO A 190 -8.95 -8.09 10.78
C PRO A 190 -10.37 -7.59 10.42
N SER A 191 -11.22 -8.48 9.91
CA SER A 191 -12.65 -8.23 9.65
C SER A 191 -13.49 -9.47 9.98
N LYS A 192 -14.82 -9.38 9.83
CA LYS A 192 -15.74 -10.48 10.16
C LYS A 192 -15.70 -11.66 9.18
N GLU A 193 -15.01 -11.50 8.05
CA GLU A 193 -14.99 -12.48 6.95
C GLU A 193 -13.54 -12.78 6.54
N GLU A 194 -13.29 -14.05 6.19
CA GLU A 194 -12.04 -14.47 5.53
C GLU A 194 -12.31 -14.91 4.08
N PRO A 195 -11.48 -14.48 3.11
CA PRO A 195 -10.37 -13.53 3.25
C PRO A 195 -10.87 -12.09 3.44
N LEU A 196 -10.03 -11.22 4.02
CA LEU A 196 -10.32 -9.79 4.17
C LEU A 196 -10.76 -9.18 2.84
N ASN A 197 -11.95 -8.57 2.83
CA ASN A 197 -12.46 -7.89 1.65
C ASN A 197 -11.57 -6.68 1.33
N PRO A 198 -10.92 -6.62 0.15
CA PRO A 198 -10.06 -5.50 -0.26
C PRO A 198 -10.77 -4.14 -0.26
N GLU A 199 -12.10 -4.11 -0.38
CA GLU A 199 -12.88 -2.87 -0.30
C GLU A 199 -12.97 -2.29 1.12
N GLU A 200 -12.78 -3.13 2.15
CA GLU A 200 -12.91 -2.72 3.55
C GLU A 200 -11.59 -2.25 4.17
N ASP A 201 -10.45 -2.76 3.66
CA ASP A 201 -9.11 -2.49 4.19
C ASP A 201 -8.48 -1.21 3.60
N THR A 202 -9.15 -0.10 3.90
CA THR A 202 -8.76 1.24 3.47
C THR A 202 -7.64 1.83 4.32
N TYR A 203 -6.96 2.83 3.77
CA TYR A 203 -6.01 3.66 4.52
C TYR A 203 -6.69 4.43 5.65
N LEU A 204 -5.92 4.65 6.71
CA LEU A 204 -6.23 5.57 7.81
C LEU A 204 -5.51 6.89 7.55
N THR A 205 -6.26 7.99 7.45
CA THR A 205 -5.76 9.30 7.02
C THR A 205 -6.00 10.42 8.04
N ASP A 206 -6.60 10.09 9.18
CA ASP A 206 -6.82 11.03 10.29
C ASP A 206 -6.50 10.30 11.61
N TYR A 207 -5.79 10.96 12.53
CA TYR A 207 -5.45 10.42 13.86
C TYR A 207 -6.54 10.70 14.90
N SER A 208 -7.57 11.47 14.57
CA SER A 208 -8.59 11.98 15.51
C SER A 208 -9.64 10.93 15.89
N PHE A 209 -9.17 9.73 16.26
CA PHE A 209 -9.99 8.60 16.69
C PHE A 209 -9.48 8.00 17.99
N SER A 210 -10.29 7.14 18.59
CA SER A 210 -9.93 6.30 19.74
C SER A 210 -10.12 4.83 19.38
N ALA A 211 -9.23 3.99 19.89
CA ALA A 211 -9.38 2.54 19.87
C ALA A 211 -10.34 2.12 20.99
N VAL A 212 -11.46 1.49 20.62
CA VAL A 212 -12.55 1.11 21.52
C VAL A 212 -12.84 -0.38 21.35
N PRO A 213 -12.30 -1.24 22.22
CA PRO A 213 -12.67 -2.64 22.27
C PRO A 213 -14.05 -2.80 22.92
N SER A 214 -14.80 -3.79 22.47
CA SER A 214 -16.09 -4.19 23.02
C SER A 214 -16.09 -5.68 23.27
N MET A 215 -16.31 -6.09 24.51
CA MET A 215 -16.38 -7.50 24.90
C MET A 215 -17.84 -7.96 24.93
N ASP A 216 -18.13 -9.13 24.36
CA ASP A 216 -19.46 -9.74 24.34
C ASP A 216 -19.37 -11.25 24.67
N PHE A 217 -20.40 -11.76 25.34
CA PHE A 217 -20.60 -13.19 25.59
C PHE A 217 -21.58 -13.72 24.54
N GLY A 218 -21.03 -14.32 23.49
CA GLY A 218 -21.82 -14.94 22.44
C GLY A 218 -22.32 -16.34 22.81
N CYS A 219 -23.03 -16.97 21.87
CA CYS A 219 -23.45 -18.37 22.00
C CYS A 219 -22.27 -19.37 21.94
N GLU A 220 -21.10 -18.94 21.45
CA GLU A 220 -19.91 -19.75 21.24
C GLU A 220 -18.68 -19.12 21.93
N GLY A 221 -18.83 -18.69 23.17
CA GLY A 221 -17.72 -18.16 23.98
C GLY A 221 -17.65 -16.64 24.04
N ILE A 222 -16.45 -16.09 24.22
CA ILE A 222 -16.24 -14.65 24.47
C ILE A 222 -15.61 -14.02 23.24
N TYR A 223 -16.16 -12.89 22.83
CA TYR A 223 -15.72 -12.09 21.70
C TYR A 223 -15.17 -10.75 22.18
N VAL A 224 -14.13 -10.26 21.53
CA VAL A 224 -13.69 -8.86 21.64
C VAL A 224 -13.61 -8.28 20.23
N ASP A 225 -14.43 -7.26 19.97
CA ASP A 225 -14.39 -6.48 18.74
C ASP A 225 -13.64 -5.17 18.98
N LEU A 226 -12.59 -4.90 18.21
CA LEU A 226 -11.84 -3.63 18.23
C LEU A 226 -12.39 -2.67 17.18
N SER A 227 -12.93 -1.54 17.62
CA SER A 227 -13.38 -0.46 16.74
C SER A 227 -12.52 0.79 16.85
N LEU A 228 -12.34 1.51 15.75
CA LEU A 228 -11.94 2.91 15.75
C LEU A 228 -13.19 3.79 15.85
N VAL A 229 -13.20 4.74 16.78
CA VAL A 229 -14.32 5.68 17.00
C VAL A 229 -13.80 7.11 16.92
N GLY A 230 -14.35 7.91 16.01
CA GLY A 230 -13.90 9.28 15.74
C GLY A 230 -13.75 9.56 14.25
N CYS A 231 -12.77 10.37 13.87
CA CYS A 231 -12.36 10.57 12.47
C CYS A 231 -11.10 9.75 12.21
N PHE A 232 -11.17 8.81 11.28
CA PHE A 232 -10.05 7.96 10.87
C PHE A 232 -9.78 8.02 9.36
N ASP A 233 -10.73 8.55 8.59
CA ASP A 233 -10.63 8.80 7.15
C ASP A 233 -11.66 9.85 6.69
N ASP A 234 -11.65 10.18 5.40
CA ASP A 234 -12.57 11.13 4.76
C ASP A 234 -13.95 10.52 4.39
N SER A 235 -14.23 9.27 4.80
CA SER A 235 -15.51 8.62 4.46
C SER A 235 -16.73 9.18 5.20
N GLY A 236 -16.49 9.99 6.24
CA GLY A 236 -17.53 10.51 7.14
C GLY A 236 -18.06 9.49 8.15
N LYS A 237 -17.66 8.21 8.05
CA LYS A 237 -17.99 7.18 9.06
C LYS A 237 -17.34 7.55 10.39
N LYS A 238 -18.09 7.35 11.48
CA LYS A 238 -17.63 7.64 12.86
C LYS A 238 -17.22 6.43 13.66
N ARG A 239 -17.42 5.24 13.08
CA ARG A 239 -17.03 3.96 13.66
C ARG A 239 -16.59 3.00 12.56
N CYS A 240 -15.49 2.30 12.76
CA CYS A 240 -15.05 1.22 11.90
C CYS A 240 -14.52 0.07 12.76
N SER A 241 -14.94 -1.17 12.49
CA SER A 241 -14.28 -2.34 13.08
C SER A 241 -12.95 -2.56 12.39
N ILE A 242 -11.92 -2.93 13.16
CA ILE A 242 -10.59 -3.24 12.64
C ILE A 242 -10.03 -4.56 13.20
N GLY A 243 -10.81 -5.28 14.00
CA GLY A 243 -10.42 -6.60 14.50
C GLY A 243 -11.52 -7.28 15.30
N THR A 244 -11.60 -8.61 15.20
CA THR A 244 -12.46 -9.47 16.00
C THR A 244 -11.61 -10.60 16.57
N PHE A 245 -11.69 -10.80 17.88
CA PHE A 245 -10.96 -11.82 18.64
C PHE A 245 -11.96 -12.76 19.29
N LYS A 246 -11.74 -14.07 19.22
CA LYS A 246 -12.64 -15.07 19.81
C LYS A 246 -11.87 -16.09 20.64
N THR A 247 -12.50 -16.45 21.76
CA THR A 247 -12.23 -17.69 22.51
C THR A 247 -13.54 -18.48 22.65
N LEU A 248 -13.50 -19.80 22.50
CA LEU A 248 -14.58 -20.73 22.78
C LEU A 248 -14.75 -20.97 24.29
N ARG A 249 -13.75 -20.60 25.09
CA ARG A 249 -13.85 -20.64 26.56
C ARG A 249 -14.79 -19.55 27.06
N SER A 250 -15.57 -19.87 28.08
CA SER A 250 -16.52 -18.96 28.75
C SER A 250 -16.35 -18.95 30.28
N ASP A 251 -15.25 -19.53 30.79
CA ASP A 251 -14.93 -19.55 32.20
C ASP A 251 -14.41 -18.19 32.73
N ALA A 252 -14.33 -18.05 34.05
CA ALA A 252 -13.95 -16.81 34.70
C ALA A 252 -12.52 -16.35 34.37
N GLU A 253 -11.60 -17.28 34.12
CA GLU A 253 -10.23 -16.95 33.71
C GLU A 253 -10.23 -16.41 32.28
N ALA A 254 -10.95 -17.04 31.36
CA ALA A 254 -11.10 -16.55 29.98
C ALA A 254 -11.72 -15.15 29.96
N SER A 255 -12.76 -14.90 30.76
CA SER A 255 -13.36 -13.56 30.90
C SER A 255 -12.35 -12.51 31.38
N ARG A 256 -11.52 -12.84 32.38
CA ARG A 256 -10.45 -11.95 32.87
C ARG A 256 -9.42 -11.67 31.77
N LEU A 257 -8.97 -12.68 31.05
CA LEU A 257 -7.96 -12.55 29.99
C LEU A 257 -8.50 -11.78 28.78
N MET A 258 -9.75 -11.99 28.37
CA MET A 258 -10.39 -11.21 27.31
C MET A 258 -10.67 -9.76 27.74
N GLY A 259 -10.97 -9.53 29.02
CA GLY A 259 -11.02 -8.18 29.59
C GLY A 259 -9.65 -7.50 29.60
N GLN A 260 -8.57 -8.25 29.90
CA GLN A 260 -7.20 -7.76 29.79
C GLN A 260 -6.83 -7.43 28.35
N LEU A 261 -7.25 -8.25 27.37
CA LEU A 261 -7.05 -7.99 25.94
C LEU A 261 -7.61 -6.63 25.53
N CYS A 262 -8.77 -6.22 26.04
CA CYS A 262 -9.30 -4.88 25.78
C CYS A 262 -8.29 -3.78 26.17
N GLY A 263 -7.72 -3.85 27.37
CA GLY A 263 -6.72 -2.89 27.84
C GLY A 263 -5.45 -2.90 26.98
N VAL A 264 -4.98 -4.08 26.60
CA VAL A 264 -3.81 -4.28 25.73
C VAL A 264 -4.04 -3.63 24.36
N LEU A 265 -5.19 -3.90 23.73
CA LEU A 265 -5.53 -3.35 22.42
C LEU A 265 -5.64 -1.83 22.45
N MET A 266 -6.31 -1.27 23.47
CA MET A 266 -6.40 0.19 23.65
C MET A 266 -5.01 0.83 23.75
N TYR A 267 -4.19 0.31 24.66
CA TYR A 267 -2.87 0.88 24.94
C TYR A 267 -1.97 0.81 23.71
N HIS A 268 -1.76 -0.37 23.12
CA HIS A 268 -0.80 -0.56 22.03
C HIS A 268 -1.23 0.12 20.73
N THR A 269 -2.53 0.14 20.44
CA THR A 269 -3.05 0.90 19.28
C THR A 269 -2.78 2.38 19.44
N THR A 270 -3.08 2.96 20.61
CA THR A 270 -2.83 4.39 20.87
C THR A 270 -1.33 4.72 20.84
N GLN A 271 -0.47 3.87 21.41
CA GLN A 271 0.98 4.10 21.38
C GLN A 271 1.51 4.07 19.94
N HIS A 272 1.11 3.08 19.13
CA HIS A 272 1.54 2.99 17.73
C HIS A 272 1.15 4.23 16.94
N VAL A 273 -0.10 4.70 17.06
CA VAL A 273 -0.56 5.91 16.36
C VAL A 273 0.23 7.14 16.80
N ASN A 274 0.46 7.31 18.11
CA ASN A 274 1.21 8.46 18.63
C ASN A 274 2.68 8.49 18.18
N GLU A 275 3.33 7.33 18.10
CA GLU A 275 4.71 7.23 17.61
C GLU A 275 4.81 7.44 16.09
N ASN A 276 3.70 7.25 15.36
CA ASN A 276 3.65 7.33 13.90
C ASN A 276 2.68 8.42 13.40
N LEU A 277 2.48 9.50 14.15
CA LEU A 277 1.44 10.52 13.87
C LEU A 277 1.44 11.02 12.43
N HIS A 278 2.61 11.25 11.84
CA HIS A 278 2.76 11.71 10.45
C HIS A 278 2.01 10.83 9.44
N ARG A 279 1.96 9.51 9.66
CA ARG A 279 1.22 8.55 8.82
C ARG A 279 -0.29 8.71 8.90
N TYR A 280 -0.79 9.30 9.98
CA TYR A 280 -2.22 9.51 10.23
C TYR A 280 -2.62 10.98 10.15
N THR A 281 -1.68 11.90 9.92
CA THR A 281 -1.98 13.33 9.80
C THR A 281 -2.80 13.62 8.54
N PRO A 282 -3.94 14.32 8.64
CA PRO A 282 -4.74 14.70 7.48
C PRO A 282 -3.94 15.46 6.42
N ALA A 283 -4.23 15.21 5.14
CA ALA A 283 -3.48 15.80 4.02
C ALA A 283 -3.41 17.33 4.12
N ARG A 284 -4.54 17.98 4.46
CA ARG A 284 -4.61 19.44 4.63
C ARG A 284 -3.62 19.97 5.67
N GLU A 285 -3.42 19.23 6.75
CA GLU A 285 -2.47 19.61 7.80
C GLU A 285 -1.03 19.42 7.34
N LEU A 286 -0.72 18.31 6.66
CA LEU A 286 0.60 18.07 6.07
C LEU A 286 1.01 19.18 5.10
N TYR A 287 0.11 19.59 4.20
CA TYR A 287 0.37 20.70 3.28
C TYR A 287 0.63 22.01 4.04
N ALA A 288 -0.16 22.31 5.08
CA ALA A 288 0.04 23.51 5.89
C ALA A 288 1.38 23.47 6.65
N GLU A 289 1.78 22.32 7.16
CA GLU A 289 3.08 22.12 7.82
C GLU A 289 4.25 22.28 6.85
N GLN A 290 4.14 21.74 5.63
CA GLN A 290 5.18 21.89 4.61
C GLN A 290 5.36 23.37 4.22
N LEU A 291 4.28 24.12 4.02
CA LEU A 291 4.34 25.55 3.76
C LEU A 291 4.99 26.33 4.92
N ARG A 292 4.66 25.98 6.17
CA ARG A 292 5.30 26.58 7.35
C ARG A 292 6.79 26.26 7.42
N LYS A 293 7.19 25.03 7.09
CA LYS A 293 8.61 24.63 7.04
C LYS A 293 9.35 25.42 5.97
N ALA A 294 8.82 25.51 4.76
CA ALA A 294 9.41 26.27 3.65
C ALA A 294 9.58 27.77 3.95
N ALA A 295 8.60 28.39 4.62
CA ALA A 295 8.68 29.79 5.03
C ALA A 295 9.77 30.05 6.09
N ARG A 296 10.06 29.07 6.95
CA ARG A 296 11.15 29.17 7.94
C ARG A 296 12.52 29.05 7.27
N THR A 297 12.69 28.11 6.33
CA THR A 297 13.97 27.94 5.61
C THR A 297 14.26 29.10 4.65
N SER A 298 13.25 29.77 4.09
CA SER A 298 13.45 30.94 3.23
C SER A 298 13.72 32.23 4.01
N GLY A 299 13.26 32.33 5.25
CA GLY A 299 13.51 33.48 6.13
C GLY A 299 14.92 33.56 6.72
N ASP A 300 15.70 32.47 6.68
CA ASP A 300 17.05 32.37 7.27
C ASP A 300 18.21 32.59 6.26
N ARG A 301 17.95 33.01 5.01
CA ARG A 301 19.03 33.46 4.11
C ARG A 301 19.39 34.93 4.42
N PRO A 302 20.57 35.24 5.00
CA PRO A 302 20.99 36.62 5.12
C PRO A 302 21.18 37.23 3.72
N GLN A 303 20.62 38.41 3.50
CA GLN A 303 20.98 39.27 2.39
C GLN A 303 22.43 39.75 2.61
N SER A 304 23.40 38.97 2.16
CA SER A 304 24.76 39.49 1.89
C SER A 304 24.72 40.19 0.54
N GLY A 305 24.22 41.43 0.54
CA GLY A 305 24.30 42.35 -0.58
C GLY A 305 25.32 43.43 -0.23
N GLU A 306 26.51 43.24 -0.77
CA GLU A 306 27.61 44.21 -0.82
C GLU A 306 27.12 45.60 -1.26
N THR A 307 27.59 46.64 -0.57
CA THR A 307 27.85 47.92 -1.23
C THR A 307 29.20 48.40 -0.73
N GLU A 308 30.22 48.04 -1.50
CA GLU A 308 31.53 48.68 -1.47
C GLU A 308 31.44 50.15 -1.89
N GLU A 309 32.48 50.85 -1.44
CA GLU A 309 32.76 52.27 -1.44
C GLU A 309 32.86 52.94 -2.82
N GLY A 310 32.78 54.28 -2.84
CA GLY A 310 33.67 55.08 -3.69
C GLY A 310 33.08 56.29 -4.42
N GLY A 311 33.35 57.48 -3.88
CA GLY A 311 33.87 58.60 -4.68
C GLY A 311 32.89 59.68 -5.18
N ALA A 312 32.84 60.81 -4.46
CA ALA A 312 33.23 62.16 -4.92
C ALA A 312 32.96 63.19 -3.82
#